data_AF-A0A956IHG3-F1
#
_entry.id   AF-A0A956IHG3-F1
#
_cell.length_a   1.000
_cell.length_b   1.000
_cell.length_c   1.000
_cell.angle_alpha   90.00
_cell.angle_beta   90.00
_cell.angle_gamma   90.00
#
_symmetry.space_group_name_H-M   'P 1'
#
loop_
_entity.id
_entity.type
_entity.pdbx_description
1 polymer ?
#
loop_
_entity_poly.entity_id
_entity_poly.type
_entity_poly.pdbx_seq_one_letter_code
_entity_poly.pdbx_strand_id
1 'polypeptide(L)'
;AMILREQPRWSRGELRGLLRALCRDGFFESEREIVARCLRVASEARPEPRLDHVAVVTRDRPEQLRGWLQSVCALPRGADRAVTVTVCDDSPDRAARRRLRSMLAALASDSGLRVRYVGLEEKRAFCVALSELEAVPMEVVEAALFDVRGFGRSTGGNRNALSLAHQGQRVLSMDDDTQLRLARTPSSRDVVALDGRSCPLATWFFGQRQDALDGVRFEEVDPMALFGSAFGALPGLLKNGCDVTHASQAMVRRLEAGQGHVVAVSAGVVGDSGVGDPTPWLCLPEGPTRRRLLRARATYEAAFTHKEVVRGATSLAVSDQPFLMAPALALDLGCLLPPFPTTVRNQDGVFGYALRRVMDDGYVAHLPWVVAHLPPSRRYPPCGPGYSLDAMLIGALATATSVGSPAERLEILGAHLCDLAAWSDRRLRAWLERDRQRRIGHRVRLLEERLAEHQERPRRWAADVRRQIEASLEFLVDGPRLPATGPADRALAMCRRVLADYGLVLRWWPRIVAATARLAERGHAMAREP
;
A
#
# COMPACT_ATOMS: atom_id res chain seq x y z
N ALA A 1 13.17 -36.94 -29.44
CA ALA A 1 12.90 -37.84 -28.30
C ALA A 1 14.08 -38.80 -28.13
N MET A 2 15.05 -38.44 -27.30
CA MET A 2 16.02 -39.32 -26.65
C MET A 2 16.92 -38.43 -25.79
N ILE A 3 17.17 -38.84 -24.55
CA ILE A 3 17.85 -38.11 -23.46
C ILE A 3 16.92 -37.20 -22.62
N LEU A 4 15.87 -37.79 -22.05
CA LEU A 4 15.50 -37.49 -20.65
C LEU A 4 15.82 -38.76 -19.86
N ARG A 5 17.03 -38.77 -19.29
CA ARG A 5 17.55 -39.87 -18.45
C ARG A 5 16.67 -40.01 -17.21
N GLU A 6 16.44 -41.26 -16.85
CA GLU A 6 15.79 -41.73 -15.63
C GLU A 6 16.21 -40.90 -14.41
N GLN A 7 15.30 -40.06 -13.92
CA GLN A 7 15.43 -39.47 -12.59
C GLN A 7 15.12 -40.59 -11.58
N PRO A 8 16.03 -40.93 -10.65
CA PRO A 8 15.74 -41.93 -9.64
C PRO A 8 14.51 -41.49 -8.85
N ARG A 9 13.47 -42.32 -8.82
CA ARG A 9 12.30 -42.10 -7.96
C ARG A 9 12.71 -42.41 -6.54
N TRP A 10 13.12 -41.39 -5.80
CA TRP A 10 13.48 -41.58 -4.40
C TRP A 10 12.24 -42.02 -3.61
N SER A 11 12.41 -43.04 -2.79
CA SER A 11 11.41 -43.36 -1.78
C SER A 11 11.27 -42.22 -0.77
N ARG A 12 10.11 -42.12 -0.12
CA ARG A 12 9.92 -41.15 0.98
C ARG A 12 10.96 -41.31 2.10
N GLY A 13 11.46 -42.52 2.32
CA GLY A 13 12.49 -42.82 3.31
C GLY A 13 13.84 -42.23 2.93
N GLU A 14 14.28 -42.45 1.69
CA GLU A 14 15.54 -41.91 1.16
C GLU A 14 15.54 -40.39 1.11
N LEU A 15 14.44 -39.77 0.66
CA LEU A 15 14.30 -38.31 0.63
C LEU A 15 14.35 -37.71 2.04
N ARG A 16 13.71 -38.34 3.03
CA ARG A 16 13.81 -37.92 4.45
C ARG A 16 15.23 -38.11 4.99
N GLY A 17 15.90 -39.21 4.63
CA GLY A 17 17.29 -39.47 5.01
C GLY A 17 18.23 -38.39 4.49
N LEU A 18 18.12 -38.05 3.20
CA LEU A 18 18.94 -36.99 2.61
C LEU A 18 18.63 -35.62 3.21
N LEU A 19 17.35 -35.24 3.36
CA LEU A 19 16.99 -33.96 3.96
C LEU A 19 17.56 -33.82 5.39
N ARG A 20 17.54 -34.91 6.18
CA ARG A 20 18.18 -34.91 7.50
C ARG A 20 19.70 -34.79 7.43
N ALA A 21 20.35 -35.45 6.47
CA ALA A 21 21.79 -35.30 6.26
C ALA A 21 22.15 -33.86 5.91
N LEU A 22 21.44 -33.28 4.94
CA LEU A 22 21.61 -31.88 4.54
C LEU A 22 21.29 -30.90 5.67
N CYS A 23 20.31 -31.19 6.54
CA CYS A 23 20.10 -30.40 7.76
C CYS A 23 21.29 -30.47 8.73
N ARG A 24 21.82 -31.68 8.99
CA ARG A 24 22.99 -31.85 9.87
C ARG A 24 24.22 -31.14 9.34
N ASP A 25 24.38 -31.12 8.02
CA ASP A 25 25.51 -30.48 7.34
C ASP A 25 25.29 -28.97 7.12
N GLY A 26 24.18 -28.40 7.62
CA GLY A 26 23.88 -26.96 7.59
C GLY A 26 23.36 -26.43 6.26
N PHE A 27 23.00 -27.29 5.30
CA PHE A 27 22.40 -26.88 4.03
C PHE A 27 20.91 -26.55 4.15
N PHE A 28 20.23 -27.12 5.15
CA PHE A 28 18.82 -26.84 5.44
C PHE A 28 18.62 -26.60 6.93
N GLU A 29 17.66 -25.76 7.27
CA GLU A 29 17.23 -25.54 8.64
C GLU A 29 15.79 -25.99 8.82
N SER A 30 15.47 -26.51 10.00
CA SER A 30 14.08 -26.81 10.33
C SER A 30 13.31 -25.51 10.55
N GLU A 31 12.12 -25.39 9.96
CA GLU A 31 11.15 -24.33 10.30
C GLU A 31 10.93 -24.24 11.82
N ARG A 32 10.83 -25.37 12.51
CA ARG A 32 10.69 -25.41 13.97
C ARG A 32 11.87 -24.77 14.69
N GLU A 33 13.09 -24.97 14.19
CA GLU A 33 14.31 -24.41 14.78
C GLU A 33 14.41 -22.90 14.54
N ILE A 34 14.06 -22.45 13.33
CA ILE A 34 13.95 -21.02 12.99
C ILE A 34 12.96 -20.35 13.93
N VAL A 35 11.74 -20.88 14.02
CA VAL A 35 10.69 -20.34 14.92
C VAL A 35 11.18 -20.34 16.37
N ALA A 36 11.78 -21.44 16.85
CA ALA A 36 12.31 -21.51 18.21
C ALA A 36 13.43 -20.50 18.48
N ARG A 37 14.31 -20.20 17.50
CA ARG A 37 15.32 -19.13 17.62
C ARG A 37 14.66 -17.76 17.69
N CYS A 38 13.75 -17.44 16.77
CA CYS A 38 13.03 -16.17 16.77
C CYS A 38 12.28 -15.92 18.09
N LEU A 39 11.65 -16.97 18.66
CA LEU A 39 10.94 -16.87 19.93
C LEU A 39 11.84 -16.71 21.15
N ARG A 40 13.07 -17.24 21.12
CA ARG A 40 14.03 -17.07 22.22
C ARG A 40 14.54 -15.64 22.37
N VAL A 41 14.56 -14.89 21.26
CA VAL A 41 15.02 -13.48 21.24
C VAL A 41 13.87 -12.51 21.50
N ALA A 42 12.63 -13.00 21.66
CA ALA A 42 11.49 -12.18 22.04
C ALA A 42 11.69 -11.63 23.46
N SER A 43 12.30 -10.45 23.58
CA SER A 43 12.44 -9.74 24.85
C SER A 43 11.15 -9.01 25.22
N GLU A 44 11.09 -8.56 26.48
CA GLU A 44 9.94 -7.98 27.16
C GLU A 44 9.13 -7.04 26.27
N ALA A 45 7.82 -7.33 26.20
CA ALA A 45 6.87 -6.55 25.44
C ALA A 45 6.89 -5.09 25.92
N ARG A 46 7.29 -4.16 25.04
CA ARG A 46 6.99 -2.75 25.24
C ARG A 46 5.47 -2.60 25.36
N PRO A 47 4.95 -1.75 26.27
CA PRO A 47 3.52 -1.52 26.36
C PRO A 47 2.98 -1.12 25.00
N GLU A 48 1.95 -1.81 24.53
CA GLU A 48 1.37 -1.63 23.19
C GLU A 48 0.86 -0.19 23.03
N PRO A 49 1.49 0.64 22.17
CA PRO A 49 1.00 2.00 21.98
C PRO A 49 -0.41 1.99 21.37
N ARG A 50 -1.33 2.72 21.98
CA ARG A 50 -2.74 2.72 21.58
C ARG A 50 -2.94 3.42 20.24
N LEU A 51 -3.89 2.91 19.45
CA LEU A 51 -4.35 3.52 18.20
C LEU A 51 -5.63 4.31 18.48
N ASP A 52 -5.56 5.59 18.79
CA ASP A 52 -6.73 6.38 19.23
C ASP A 52 -7.16 7.46 18.21
N HIS A 53 -6.55 7.44 17.02
CA HIS A 53 -6.82 8.37 15.93
C HIS A 53 -7.32 7.62 14.70
N VAL A 54 -8.42 8.11 14.14
CA VAL A 54 -8.91 7.71 12.83
C VAL A 54 -8.99 8.95 11.94
N ALA A 55 -8.54 8.83 10.70
CA ALA A 55 -8.49 9.92 9.77
C ALA A 55 -8.99 9.51 8.39
N VAL A 56 -9.64 10.43 7.70
CA VAL A 56 -10.22 10.21 6.37
C VAL A 56 -9.71 11.26 5.41
N VAL A 57 -9.35 10.82 4.20
CA VAL A 57 -9.05 11.72 3.09
C VAL A 57 -10.29 11.86 2.20
N THR A 58 -10.68 13.10 1.91
CA THR A 58 -11.83 13.40 1.05
C THR A 58 -11.53 14.51 0.06
N ARG A 59 -12.30 14.55 -1.03
CA ARG A 59 -12.31 15.64 -2.01
C ARG A 59 -13.64 15.64 -2.76
N ASP A 60 -14.42 16.71 -2.62
CA ASP A 60 -15.68 16.94 -3.35
C ASP A 60 -16.70 15.80 -3.19
N ARG A 61 -16.75 15.17 -2.00
CA ARG A 61 -17.56 13.96 -1.72
C ARG A 61 -18.28 14.02 -0.35
N PRO A 62 -19.09 15.05 -0.09
CA PRO A 62 -19.72 15.23 1.22
C PRO A 62 -20.66 14.08 1.61
N GLU A 63 -21.33 13.43 0.65
CA GLU A 63 -22.23 12.30 0.93
C GLU A 63 -21.47 11.03 1.34
N GLN A 64 -20.37 10.72 0.66
CA GLN A 64 -19.54 9.56 1.02
C GLN A 64 -18.92 9.78 2.40
N LEU A 65 -18.37 10.97 2.65
CA LEU A 65 -17.84 11.32 3.95
C LEU A 65 -18.89 11.24 5.07
N ARG A 66 -20.14 11.67 4.82
CA ARG A 66 -21.23 11.52 5.79
C ARG A 66 -21.46 10.05 6.14
N GLY A 67 -21.53 9.16 5.14
CA GLY A 67 -21.66 7.71 5.36
C GLY A 67 -20.48 7.13 6.14
N TRP A 68 -19.26 7.59 5.84
CA TRP A 68 -18.06 7.22 6.59
C TRP A 68 -18.14 7.66 8.06
N LEU A 69 -18.51 8.92 8.32
CA LEU A 69 -18.64 9.47 9.68
C LEU A 69 -19.72 8.74 10.49
N GLN A 70 -20.84 8.39 9.86
CA GLN A 70 -21.88 7.55 10.48
C GLN A 70 -21.32 6.20 10.93
N SER A 71 -20.46 5.57 10.12
CA SER A 71 -19.81 4.31 10.49
C SER A 71 -18.86 4.46 11.68
N VAL A 72 -18.19 5.61 11.83
CA VAL A 72 -17.34 5.93 12.99
C VAL A 72 -18.18 6.20 14.25
N CYS A 73 -19.33 6.87 14.10
CA CYS A 73 -20.27 7.07 15.20
C CYS A 73 -20.83 5.76 15.75
N ALA A 74 -21.06 4.78 14.87
CA ALA A 74 -21.61 3.48 15.22
C ALA A 74 -20.59 2.48 15.82
N LEU A 75 -19.32 2.88 16.01
CA LEU A 75 -18.32 1.97 16.55
C LEU A 75 -18.67 1.50 17.98
N PRO A 76 -18.50 0.20 18.28
CA PRO A 76 -18.51 -0.25 19.66
C PRO A 76 -17.31 0.37 20.39
N ARG A 77 -17.56 1.18 21.42
CA ARG A 77 -16.52 1.83 22.23
C ARG A 77 -16.60 1.34 23.66
N GLY A 78 -15.46 0.99 24.25
CA GLY A 78 -15.37 0.88 25.70
C GLY A 78 -15.64 2.24 26.35
N ALA A 79 -16.20 2.24 27.56
CA ALA A 79 -16.63 3.45 28.28
C ALA A 79 -15.54 4.54 28.41
N ASP A 80 -14.25 4.17 28.30
CA ASP A 80 -13.12 5.07 28.55
C ASP A 80 -12.31 5.47 27.30
N ARG A 81 -12.70 5.08 26.07
CA ARG A 81 -11.88 5.32 24.87
C ARG A 81 -12.33 6.54 24.07
N ALA A 82 -11.60 7.65 24.22
CA ALA A 82 -11.79 8.84 23.40
C ALA A 82 -11.12 8.68 22.03
N VAL A 83 -11.92 8.55 20.96
CA VAL A 83 -11.44 8.50 19.57
C VAL A 83 -11.39 9.91 19.00
N THR A 84 -10.26 10.27 18.40
CA THR A 84 -10.13 11.52 17.63
C THR A 84 -10.31 11.25 16.15
N VAL A 85 -11.23 11.98 15.51
CA VAL A 85 -11.51 11.89 14.08
C VAL A 85 -10.88 13.09 13.37
N THR A 86 -10.03 12.84 12.38
CA THR A 86 -9.44 13.92 11.55
C THR A 86 -9.91 13.82 10.11
N VAL A 87 -10.47 14.91 9.59
CA VAL A 87 -10.89 15.00 8.19
C VAL A 87 -9.88 15.83 7.42
N CYS A 88 -9.17 15.20 6.49
CA CYS A 88 -8.27 15.86 5.57
C CYS A 88 -9.00 16.09 4.25
N ASP A 89 -9.26 17.35 3.94
CA ASP A 89 -10.09 17.77 2.82
C ASP A 89 -9.26 18.46 1.74
N ASP A 90 -9.49 18.05 0.50
CA ASP A 90 -8.83 18.60 -0.68
C ASP A 90 -9.82 19.22 -1.69
N SER A 91 -11.03 19.54 -1.23
CA SER A 91 -12.07 20.20 -2.04
C SER A 91 -11.65 21.63 -2.42
N PRO A 92 -11.62 21.99 -3.72
CA PRO A 92 -11.21 23.33 -4.18
C PRO A 92 -12.26 24.41 -3.93
N ASP A 93 -13.56 24.07 -3.87
CA ASP A 93 -14.63 25.04 -3.64
C ASP A 93 -14.70 25.47 -2.17
N ARG A 94 -14.58 26.79 -1.92
CA ARG A 94 -14.68 27.39 -0.59
C ARG A 94 -16.05 27.16 0.05
N ALA A 95 -17.12 27.18 -0.73
CA ALA A 95 -18.47 26.96 -0.20
C ALA A 95 -18.65 25.51 0.26
N ALA A 96 -18.15 24.54 -0.51
CA ALA A 96 -18.08 23.14 -0.11
C ALA A 96 -17.32 22.94 1.21
N ARG A 97 -16.13 23.53 1.36
CA ARG A 97 -15.35 23.46 2.60
C ARG A 97 -16.09 24.04 3.81
N ARG A 98 -16.76 25.19 3.65
CA ARG A 98 -17.57 25.80 4.72
C ARG A 98 -18.71 24.88 5.15
N ARG A 99 -19.47 24.32 4.18
CA ARG A 99 -20.54 23.37 4.48
C ARG A 99 -20.02 22.14 5.21
N LEU A 100 -18.85 21.64 4.79
CA LEU A 100 -18.21 20.52 5.44
C LEU A 100 -17.84 20.82 6.90
N ARG A 101 -17.20 21.96 7.18
CA ARG A 101 -16.89 22.38 8.55
C ARG A 101 -18.13 22.48 9.43
N SER A 102 -19.20 23.11 8.95
CA SER A 102 -20.45 23.20 9.70
C SER A 102 -21.04 21.82 10.02
N MET A 103 -20.97 20.88 9.07
CA MET A 103 -21.39 19.49 9.28
C MET A 103 -20.53 18.78 10.34
N LEU A 104 -19.20 18.99 10.32
CA LEU A 104 -18.27 18.41 11.28
C LEU A 104 -18.44 18.99 12.70
N ALA A 105 -18.71 20.29 12.81
CA ALA A 105 -19.00 20.95 14.08
C ALA A 105 -20.30 20.41 14.70
N ALA A 106 -21.36 20.25 13.90
CA ALA A 106 -22.61 19.63 14.35
C ALA A 106 -22.37 18.19 14.83
N LEU A 107 -21.61 17.40 14.06
CA LEU A 107 -21.27 16.02 14.43
C LEU A 107 -20.51 15.94 15.75
N ALA A 108 -19.53 16.82 15.96
CA ALA A 108 -18.74 16.86 17.19
C ALA A 108 -19.64 17.11 18.42
N SER A 109 -20.61 18.02 18.29
CA SER A 109 -21.61 18.33 19.32
C SER A 109 -22.54 17.14 19.62
N ASP A 110 -23.02 16.45 18.58
CA ASP A 110 -24.06 15.41 18.73
C ASP A 110 -23.50 14.05 19.17
N SER A 111 -22.25 13.74 18.83
CA SER A 111 -21.67 12.39 18.99
C SER A 111 -20.62 12.27 20.10
N GLY A 112 -20.22 13.38 20.71
CA GLY A 112 -19.13 13.44 21.69
C GLY A 112 -17.74 13.10 21.11
N LEU A 113 -17.62 13.00 19.78
CA LEU A 113 -16.35 12.75 19.10
C LEU A 113 -15.49 14.02 19.10
N ARG A 114 -14.17 13.85 19.29
CA ARG A 114 -13.21 14.93 19.04
C ARG A 114 -12.95 14.99 17.55
N VAL A 115 -13.48 16.01 16.87
CA VAL A 115 -13.31 16.19 15.43
C VAL A 115 -12.25 17.25 15.15
N ARG A 116 -11.36 16.94 14.21
CA ARG A 116 -10.33 17.83 13.69
C ARG A 116 -10.47 17.94 12.16
N TYR A 117 -10.09 19.08 11.62
CA TYR A 117 -10.19 19.39 10.20
C TYR A 117 -8.85 19.92 9.67
N VAL A 118 -8.50 19.49 8.45
CA VAL A 118 -7.33 19.92 7.69
C VAL A 118 -7.78 20.22 6.26
N GLY A 119 -8.17 21.46 5.99
CA GLY A 119 -8.55 21.92 4.66
C GLY A 119 -7.46 22.74 3.97
N LEU A 120 -7.83 23.39 2.86
CA LEU A 120 -6.93 24.25 2.10
C LEU A 120 -6.35 25.38 2.96
N GLU A 121 -7.17 26.03 3.77
CA GLU A 121 -6.78 27.14 4.64
C GLU A 121 -5.79 26.68 5.73
N GLU A 122 -6.04 25.54 6.39
CA GLU A 122 -5.13 24.95 7.38
C GLU A 122 -3.78 24.58 6.75
N LYS A 123 -3.81 23.88 5.61
CA LYS A 123 -2.59 23.49 4.89
C LYS A 123 -1.76 24.71 4.51
N ARG A 124 -2.39 25.79 4.04
CA ARG A 124 -1.71 27.04 3.66
C ARG A 124 -1.07 27.75 4.86
N ALA A 125 -1.81 27.89 5.96
CA ALA A 125 -1.26 28.47 7.19
C ALA A 125 -0.07 27.64 7.72
N PHE A 126 -0.17 26.32 7.63
CA PHE A 126 0.90 25.42 8.04
C PHE A 126 2.14 25.53 7.13
N CYS A 127 1.98 25.72 5.83
CA CYS A 127 3.10 25.98 4.91
C CYS A 127 3.88 27.24 5.30
N VAL A 128 3.16 28.32 5.61
CA VAL A 128 3.77 29.57 6.08
C VAL A 128 4.54 29.34 7.38
N ALA A 129 3.93 28.66 8.36
CA ALA A 129 4.59 28.36 9.62
C ALA A 129 5.87 27.51 9.44
N LEU A 130 5.84 26.46 8.62
CA LEU A 130 7.02 25.65 8.30
C LEU A 130 8.12 26.45 7.60
N SER A 131 7.74 27.35 6.70
CA SER A 131 8.70 28.13 5.93
C SER A 131 9.36 29.22 6.78
N GLU A 132 8.58 29.97 7.55
CA GLU A 132 9.06 31.13 8.30
C GLU A 132 9.75 30.74 9.60
N LEU A 133 9.23 29.73 10.32
CA LEU A 133 9.71 29.37 11.65
C LEU A 133 10.74 28.25 11.65
N GLU A 134 10.75 27.40 10.61
CA GLU A 134 11.57 26.19 10.57
C GLU A 134 12.51 26.14 9.35
N ALA A 135 12.50 27.20 8.54
CA ALA A 135 13.33 27.41 7.36
C ALA A 135 13.29 26.22 6.38
N VAL A 136 12.10 25.65 6.18
CA VAL A 136 11.84 24.70 5.08
C VAL A 136 11.39 25.51 3.86
N PRO A 137 11.99 25.37 2.67
CA PRO A 137 11.59 26.15 1.51
C PRO A 137 10.11 25.98 1.17
N MET A 138 9.39 27.09 0.96
CA MET A 138 7.95 27.09 0.64
C MET A 138 7.61 26.15 -0.51
N GLU A 139 8.38 26.18 -1.60
CA GLU A 139 8.17 25.34 -2.78
C GLU A 139 8.19 23.84 -2.47
N VAL A 140 8.99 23.42 -1.48
CA VAL A 140 9.10 22.02 -1.06
C VAL A 140 7.85 21.62 -0.26
N VAL A 141 7.41 22.47 0.67
CA VAL A 141 6.20 22.20 1.45
C VAL A 141 4.96 22.17 0.55
N GLU A 142 4.89 23.10 -0.40
CA GLU A 142 3.81 23.11 -1.40
C GLU A 142 3.84 21.87 -2.28
N ALA A 143 5.01 21.43 -2.75
CA ALA A 143 5.16 20.20 -3.51
C ALA A 143 4.74 18.95 -2.70
N ALA A 144 4.89 18.97 -1.38
CA ALA A 144 4.47 17.88 -0.49
C ALA A 144 2.95 17.83 -0.27
N LEU A 145 2.27 18.98 -0.27
CA LEU A 145 0.89 19.11 0.18
C LEU A 145 -0.12 19.41 -0.92
N PHE A 146 0.30 19.99 -2.05
CA PHE A 146 -0.60 20.48 -3.09
C PHE A 146 -0.25 19.95 -4.49
N ASP A 147 -1.25 19.92 -5.36
CA ASP A 147 -1.06 19.69 -6.79
C ASP A 147 -0.62 20.98 -7.51
N VAL A 148 0.60 21.42 -7.23
CA VAL A 148 1.19 22.66 -7.78
C VAL A 148 1.32 22.64 -9.31
N ARG A 149 1.15 21.49 -9.95
CA ARG A 149 1.27 21.31 -11.41
C ARG A 149 -0.05 21.02 -12.12
N GLY A 150 -1.15 20.87 -11.39
CA GLY A 150 -2.47 20.60 -11.94
C GLY A 150 -2.63 19.22 -12.61
N PHE A 151 -1.99 18.18 -12.06
CA PHE A 151 -2.15 16.79 -12.53
C PHE A 151 -3.54 16.19 -12.26
N GLY A 152 -4.33 16.80 -11.37
CA GLY A 152 -5.70 16.41 -11.05
C GLY A 152 -5.81 15.19 -10.12
N ARG A 153 -4.71 14.78 -9.47
CA ARG A 153 -4.64 13.56 -8.62
C ARG A 153 -3.91 13.79 -7.30
N SER A 154 -4.39 14.73 -6.51
CA SER A 154 -3.78 15.24 -5.27
C SER A 154 -3.93 14.37 -4.01
N THR A 155 -4.46 13.15 -4.11
CA THR A 155 -4.71 12.27 -2.95
C THR A 155 -3.46 12.03 -2.10
N GLY A 156 -2.27 11.94 -2.73
CA GLY A 156 -1.02 11.79 -2.00
C GLY A 156 -0.68 13.00 -1.14
N GLY A 157 -0.91 14.22 -1.63
CA GLY A 157 -0.75 15.45 -0.84
C GLY A 157 -1.68 15.50 0.37
N ASN A 158 -2.91 15.02 0.20
CA ASN A 158 -3.87 14.94 1.30
C ASN A 158 -3.47 13.88 2.35
N ARG A 159 -2.84 12.77 1.94
CA ARG A 159 -2.26 11.78 2.85
C ARG A 159 -0.98 12.26 3.54
N ASN A 160 -0.18 13.09 2.88
CA ASN A 160 0.95 13.77 3.51
C ASN A 160 0.46 14.74 4.58
N ALA A 161 -0.60 15.52 4.31
CA ALA A 161 -1.22 16.38 5.31
C ALA A 161 -1.72 15.57 6.52
N LEU A 162 -2.40 14.44 6.29
CA LEU A 162 -2.81 13.51 7.34
C LEU A 162 -1.61 13.02 8.17
N SER A 163 -0.52 12.64 7.51
CA SER A 163 0.68 12.13 8.18
C SER A 163 1.33 13.20 9.07
N LEU A 164 1.42 14.44 8.59
CA LEU A 164 1.98 15.55 9.38
C LEU A 164 1.05 15.97 10.52
N ALA A 165 -0.26 15.94 10.32
CA ALA A 165 -1.25 16.21 11.36
C ALA A 165 -1.20 15.22 12.54
N HIS A 166 -0.68 14.01 12.31
CA HIS A 166 -0.59 12.93 13.29
C HIS A 166 0.85 12.55 13.62
N GLN A 167 1.81 13.46 13.41
CA GLN A 167 3.22 13.19 13.69
C GLN A 167 3.42 12.75 15.15
N GLY A 168 4.15 11.64 15.35
CA GLY A 168 4.36 11.03 16.67
C GLY A 168 3.22 10.14 17.16
N GLN A 169 2.16 9.97 16.38
CA GLN A 169 0.98 9.18 16.76
C GLN A 169 0.78 7.98 15.85
N ARG A 170 -0.08 7.05 16.28
CA ARG A 170 -0.64 6.02 15.41
C ARG A 170 -2.01 6.46 14.92
N VAL A 171 -2.25 6.33 13.62
CA VAL A 171 -3.52 6.77 13.01
C VAL A 171 -4.01 5.74 11.99
N LEU A 172 -5.31 5.44 12.01
CA LEU A 172 -5.99 4.70 10.96
C LEU A 172 -6.42 5.66 9.85
N SER A 173 -5.72 5.65 8.71
CA SER A 173 -6.07 6.40 7.52
C SER A 173 -7.02 5.61 6.62
N MET A 174 -8.13 6.22 6.21
CA MET A 174 -9.14 5.62 5.34
C MET A 174 -9.52 6.51 4.17
N ASP A 175 -10.02 5.89 3.09
CA ASP A 175 -10.68 6.61 2.00
C ASP A 175 -12.15 6.90 2.36
N ASP A 176 -12.69 8.02 1.87
CA ASP A 176 -14.08 8.46 2.16
C ASP A 176 -15.17 7.55 1.60
N ASP A 177 -14.83 6.70 0.62
CA ASP A 177 -15.73 5.70 0.04
C ASP A 177 -15.61 4.33 0.73
N THR A 178 -15.06 4.27 1.93
CA THR A 178 -15.06 3.08 2.79
C THR A 178 -16.06 3.20 3.93
N GLN A 179 -16.36 2.07 4.58
CA GLN A 179 -17.07 2.07 5.87
C GLN A 179 -16.21 1.35 6.90
N LEU A 180 -16.12 1.90 8.11
CA LEU A 180 -15.40 1.30 9.22
C LEU A 180 -16.22 0.18 9.87
N ARG A 181 -16.61 -0.79 9.06
CA ARG A 181 -17.28 -2.04 9.41
C ARG A 181 -16.40 -3.18 8.93
N LEU A 182 -16.06 -4.08 9.82
CA LEU A 182 -15.07 -5.12 9.59
C LEU A 182 -15.72 -6.48 9.46
N ALA A 183 -15.24 -7.28 8.51
CA ALA A 183 -15.59 -8.69 8.39
C ALA A 183 -14.31 -9.52 8.28
N ARG A 184 -14.31 -10.72 8.85
CA ARG A 184 -13.19 -11.65 8.64
C ARG A 184 -13.10 -12.02 7.16
N THR A 185 -11.88 -12.09 6.66
CA THR A 185 -11.64 -12.60 5.31
C THR A 185 -12.06 -14.07 5.26
N PRO A 186 -12.74 -14.54 4.19
CA PRO A 186 -13.12 -15.94 4.09
C PRO A 186 -11.90 -16.86 4.17
N SER A 187 -12.05 -18.01 4.81
CA SER A 187 -10.94 -18.94 5.08
C SER A 187 -9.81 -18.34 5.94
N SER A 188 -10.12 -17.34 6.78
CA SER A 188 -9.17 -16.81 7.76
C SER A 188 -8.76 -17.87 8.77
N ARG A 189 -7.51 -17.79 9.22
CA ARG A 189 -6.88 -18.65 10.21
C ARG A 189 -6.24 -17.78 11.28
N ASP A 190 -6.32 -18.20 12.53
CA ASP A 190 -5.66 -17.52 13.66
C ASP A 190 -4.20 -17.96 13.76
N VAL A 191 -3.42 -17.64 12.71
CA VAL A 191 -1.98 -17.86 12.63
C VAL A 191 -1.30 -16.58 12.14
N VAL A 192 -0.09 -16.32 12.60
CA VAL A 192 0.75 -15.26 12.05
C VAL A 192 1.62 -15.86 10.95
N ALA A 193 1.63 -15.25 9.77
CA ALA A 193 2.45 -15.69 8.64
C ALA A 193 3.53 -14.65 8.35
N LEU A 194 4.76 -15.11 8.17
CA LEU A 194 5.84 -14.32 7.61
C LEU A 194 5.81 -14.49 6.09
N ASP A 195 5.57 -13.41 5.35
CA ASP A 195 5.28 -13.48 3.93
C ASP A 195 6.22 -12.60 3.09
N GLY A 196 7.16 -13.24 2.42
CA GLY A 196 8.06 -12.65 1.43
C GLY A 196 7.52 -12.70 0.00
N ARG A 197 6.27 -13.13 -0.23
CA ARG A 197 5.65 -13.10 -1.56
C ARG A 197 5.22 -11.69 -1.89
N SER A 198 5.24 -11.37 -3.19
CA SER A 198 4.90 -10.03 -3.69
C SER A 198 3.50 -9.53 -3.32
N CYS A 199 2.56 -10.40 -2.92
CA CYS A 199 1.23 -10.03 -2.45
C CYS A 199 0.67 -11.13 -1.53
N PRO A 200 0.34 -10.83 -0.26
CA PRO A 200 -0.21 -11.82 0.68
C PRO A 200 -1.73 -11.99 0.58
N LEU A 201 -2.41 -11.22 -0.28
CA LEU A 201 -3.88 -11.19 -0.33
C LEU A 201 -4.46 -12.32 -1.19
N ALA A 202 -5.53 -12.93 -0.69
CA ALA A 202 -6.41 -13.80 -1.46
C ALA A 202 -7.61 -13.02 -2.01
N THR A 203 -8.18 -13.48 -3.13
CA THR A 203 -9.34 -12.82 -3.76
C THR A 203 -10.47 -13.82 -4.03
N TRP A 204 -11.70 -13.38 -3.77
CA TRP A 204 -12.97 -13.99 -4.17
C TRP A 204 -13.68 -13.00 -5.09
N PHE A 205 -14.22 -13.48 -6.19
CA PHE A 205 -14.76 -12.64 -7.28
C PHE A 205 -16.27 -12.78 -7.37
N PHE A 206 -16.96 -11.66 -7.55
CA PHE A 206 -18.42 -11.58 -7.55
C PHE A 206 -18.93 -10.85 -8.78
N GLY A 207 -20.15 -11.20 -9.19
CA GLY A 207 -20.85 -10.56 -10.30
C GLY A 207 -21.34 -9.16 -9.94
N GLN A 208 -21.77 -8.98 -8.69
CA GLN A 208 -22.31 -7.72 -8.21
C GLN A 208 -21.80 -7.40 -6.81
N ARG A 209 -21.91 -6.12 -6.44
CA ARG A 209 -21.45 -5.62 -5.14
C ARG A 209 -22.20 -6.26 -3.98
N GLN A 210 -23.51 -6.42 -4.11
CA GLN A 210 -24.34 -6.99 -3.07
C GLN A 210 -23.91 -8.43 -2.76
N ASP A 211 -23.65 -9.25 -3.78
CA ASP A 211 -23.14 -10.61 -3.60
C ASP A 211 -21.82 -10.66 -2.81
N ALA A 212 -20.92 -9.68 -3.03
CA ALA A 212 -19.67 -9.59 -2.31
C ALA A 212 -19.88 -9.24 -0.83
N LEU A 213 -20.81 -8.30 -0.54
CA LEU A 213 -21.18 -7.90 0.81
C LEU A 213 -21.89 -9.03 1.57
N ASP A 214 -22.80 -9.75 0.90
CA ASP A 214 -23.51 -10.90 1.46
C ASP A 214 -22.57 -12.12 1.63
N GLY A 215 -21.46 -12.14 0.89
CA GLY A 215 -20.43 -13.17 0.98
C GLY A 215 -19.55 -13.08 2.24
N VAL A 216 -19.73 -12.07 3.09
CA VAL A 216 -19.02 -11.89 4.35
C VAL A 216 -19.98 -11.60 5.50
N ARG A 217 -19.53 -11.87 6.73
CA ARG A 217 -20.26 -11.50 7.94
C ARG A 217 -19.53 -10.36 8.63
N PHE A 218 -20.16 -9.19 8.69
CA PHE A 218 -19.66 -8.07 9.47
C PHE A 218 -19.79 -8.37 10.97
N GLU A 219 -18.75 -8.06 11.73
CA GLU A 219 -18.65 -8.32 13.16
C GLU A 219 -18.58 -7.00 13.93
N GLU A 220 -19.15 -6.99 15.13
CA GLU A 220 -19.03 -5.87 16.08
C GLU A 220 -17.69 -5.97 16.83
N VAL A 221 -16.63 -5.51 16.17
CA VAL A 221 -15.27 -5.46 16.72
C VAL A 221 -14.80 -4.02 16.83
N ASP A 222 -14.02 -3.70 17.88
CA ASP A 222 -13.32 -2.41 17.98
C ASP A 222 -12.19 -2.36 16.92
N PRO A 223 -12.34 -1.56 15.84
CA PRO A 223 -11.32 -1.47 14.80
C PRO A 223 -10.01 -0.91 15.33
N MET A 224 -10.07 0.00 16.30
CA MET A 224 -8.88 0.63 16.87
C MET A 224 -8.06 -0.38 17.68
N ALA A 225 -8.72 -1.26 18.43
CA ALA A 225 -8.06 -2.38 19.10
C ALA A 225 -7.50 -3.39 18.09
N LEU A 226 -8.28 -3.75 17.07
CA LEU A 226 -7.86 -4.72 16.06
C LEU A 226 -6.61 -4.27 15.30
N PHE A 227 -6.63 -3.08 14.70
CA PHE A 227 -5.46 -2.54 14.01
C PHE A 227 -4.30 -2.26 14.98
N GLY A 228 -4.60 -1.77 16.18
CA GLY A 228 -3.63 -1.51 17.24
C GLY A 228 -2.81 -2.75 17.62
N SER A 229 -3.47 -3.91 17.73
CA SER A 229 -2.86 -5.19 18.15
C SER A 229 -1.80 -5.73 17.19
N ALA A 230 -1.79 -5.26 15.94
CA ALA A 230 -0.82 -5.69 14.93
C ALA A 230 0.46 -4.82 14.92
N PHE A 231 0.48 -3.72 15.67
CA PHE A 231 1.69 -2.91 15.83
C PHE A 231 2.62 -3.49 16.91
N GLY A 232 3.91 -3.18 16.78
CA GLY A 232 4.92 -3.52 17.79
C GLY A 232 6.06 -4.34 17.23
N ALA A 233 6.90 -4.83 18.15
CA ALA A 233 8.04 -5.67 17.80
C ALA A 233 7.55 -7.02 17.26
N LEU A 234 8.13 -7.46 16.14
CA LEU A 234 7.73 -8.72 15.52
C LEU A 234 7.78 -9.92 16.48
N PRO A 235 8.82 -10.10 17.32
CA PRO A 235 8.85 -11.25 18.24
C PRO A 235 7.61 -11.34 19.16
N GLY A 236 7.04 -10.19 19.55
CA GLY A 236 5.81 -10.14 20.36
C GLY A 236 4.57 -10.65 19.63
N LEU A 237 4.48 -10.44 18.31
CA LEU A 237 3.40 -10.98 17.48
C LEU A 237 3.53 -12.49 17.26
N LEU A 238 4.77 -12.99 17.24
CA LEU A 238 5.05 -14.39 16.93
C LEU A 238 4.93 -15.32 18.15
N LYS A 239 4.72 -14.80 19.36
CA LYS A 239 4.71 -15.54 20.64
C LYS A 239 3.86 -16.82 20.65
N ASN A 240 2.80 -16.87 19.83
CA ASN A 240 1.89 -18.01 19.72
C ASN A 240 2.22 -18.95 18.54
N GLY A 241 3.41 -18.82 17.96
CA GLY A 241 3.85 -19.52 16.75
C GLY A 241 3.61 -18.71 15.47
N CYS A 242 4.33 -19.07 14.40
CA CYS A 242 4.17 -18.47 13.08
C CYS A 242 4.44 -19.46 11.95
N ASP A 243 3.85 -19.17 10.79
CA ASP A 243 4.10 -19.84 9.51
C ASP A 243 5.22 -19.08 8.79
N VAL A 244 6.35 -19.76 8.52
CA VAL A 244 7.51 -19.15 7.84
C VAL A 244 7.72 -19.70 6.43
N THR A 245 6.75 -20.45 5.89
CA THR A 245 6.82 -21.11 4.57
C THR A 245 7.22 -20.15 3.45
N HIS A 246 6.83 -18.89 3.59
CA HIS A 246 7.08 -17.84 2.59
C HIS A 246 8.02 -16.75 3.07
N ALA A 247 8.63 -16.87 4.26
CA ALA A 247 9.51 -15.86 4.80
C ALA A 247 10.73 -15.64 3.89
N SER A 248 11.13 -14.38 3.69
CA SER A 248 12.39 -14.09 3.01
C SER A 248 13.58 -14.40 3.94
N GLN A 249 14.73 -14.74 3.37
CA GLN A 249 15.95 -14.94 4.15
C GLN A 249 16.36 -13.70 4.94
N ALA A 250 16.16 -12.50 4.37
CA ALA A 250 16.47 -11.25 5.04
C ALA A 250 15.55 -11.01 6.25
N MET A 251 14.27 -11.38 6.13
CA MET A 251 13.31 -11.30 7.21
C MET A 251 13.67 -12.25 8.36
N VAL A 252 13.99 -13.50 8.05
CA VAL A 252 14.41 -14.49 9.05
C VAL A 252 15.64 -14.01 9.82
N ARG A 253 16.70 -13.57 9.12
CA ARG A 253 17.94 -13.09 9.77
C ARG A 253 17.71 -11.92 10.72
N ARG A 254 16.81 -10.99 10.38
CA ARG A 254 16.46 -9.85 11.24
C ARG A 254 15.72 -10.29 12.50
N LEU A 255 14.77 -11.22 12.35
CA LEU A 255 14.05 -11.79 13.48
C LEU A 255 14.97 -12.53 14.44
N GLU A 256 15.94 -13.29 13.92
CA GLU A 256 16.96 -13.95 14.73
C GLU A 256 17.86 -12.97 15.48
N ALA A 257 18.06 -11.77 14.94
CA ALA A 257 18.77 -10.67 15.61
C ALA A 257 17.89 -9.90 16.61
N GLY A 258 16.64 -10.32 16.85
CA GLY A 258 15.69 -9.60 17.72
C GLY A 258 15.22 -8.27 17.15
N GLN A 259 15.39 -8.07 15.83
CA GLN A 259 15.03 -6.85 15.14
C GLN A 259 13.68 -6.99 14.44
N GLY A 260 13.09 -5.85 14.10
CA GLY A 260 11.90 -5.77 13.28
C GLY A 260 10.66 -5.29 14.03
N HIS A 261 9.95 -4.37 13.39
CA HIS A 261 8.72 -3.81 13.94
C HIS A 261 7.70 -3.53 12.83
N VAL A 262 6.42 -3.69 13.15
CA VAL A 262 5.34 -3.32 12.24
C VAL A 262 5.16 -1.81 12.27
N VAL A 263 5.28 -1.17 11.11
CA VAL A 263 5.13 0.30 10.93
C VAL A 263 3.84 0.68 10.21
N ALA A 264 3.21 -0.29 9.55
CA ALA A 264 1.96 -0.11 8.86
C ALA A 264 1.10 -1.37 8.99
N VAL A 265 -0.21 -1.18 9.17
CA VAL A 265 -1.20 -2.25 9.28
C VAL A 265 -2.30 -1.98 8.28
N SER A 266 -2.58 -2.93 7.39
CA SER A 266 -3.56 -2.79 6.30
C SER A 266 -4.65 -3.86 6.43
N ALA A 267 -5.90 -3.46 6.22
CA ALA A 267 -7.00 -4.39 5.98
C ALA A 267 -7.29 -4.52 4.48
N GLY A 268 -7.88 -5.65 4.12
CA GLY A 268 -8.41 -5.88 2.78
C GLY A 268 -9.72 -5.13 2.52
N VAL A 269 -10.35 -5.41 1.39
CA VAL A 269 -11.61 -4.78 0.97
C VAL A 269 -12.68 -5.81 0.61
N VAL A 270 -13.94 -5.45 0.83
CA VAL A 270 -15.12 -6.09 0.26
C VAL A 270 -15.93 -5.06 -0.53
N GLY A 271 -16.38 -5.43 -1.74
CA GLY A 271 -16.99 -4.52 -2.71
C GLY A 271 -16.03 -4.20 -3.85
N ASP A 272 -15.86 -2.93 -4.18
CA ASP A 272 -15.02 -2.53 -5.32
C ASP A 272 -13.55 -2.91 -5.07
N SER A 273 -12.88 -3.53 -6.04
CA SER A 273 -11.48 -3.96 -5.84
C SER A 273 -10.46 -2.81 -5.78
N GLY A 274 -10.83 -1.59 -6.20
CA GLY A 274 -9.90 -0.47 -6.41
C GLY A 274 -8.95 -0.66 -7.59
N VAL A 275 -9.04 -1.78 -8.31
CA VAL A 275 -8.14 -2.16 -9.40
C VAL A 275 -8.58 -1.51 -10.71
N GLY A 276 -7.79 -0.54 -11.17
CA GLY A 276 -8.03 0.13 -12.46
C GLY A 276 -7.90 -0.82 -13.65
N ASP A 277 -6.86 -1.66 -13.66
CA ASP A 277 -6.58 -2.64 -14.71
C ASP A 277 -6.63 -4.07 -14.12
N PRO A 278 -7.59 -4.92 -14.54
CA PRO A 278 -7.72 -6.29 -14.04
C PRO A 278 -6.73 -7.29 -14.65
N THR A 279 -5.88 -6.89 -15.62
CA THR A 279 -4.91 -7.80 -16.25
C THR A 279 -3.92 -8.46 -15.28
N PRO A 280 -3.57 -7.93 -14.08
CA PRO A 280 -2.80 -8.67 -13.10
C PRO A 280 -3.44 -10.01 -12.68
N TRP A 281 -4.76 -10.19 -12.83
CA TRP A 281 -5.44 -11.47 -12.59
C TRP A 281 -5.00 -12.57 -13.58
N LEU A 282 -4.52 -12.20 -14.76
CA LEU A 282 -3.98 -13.15 -15.73
C LEU A 282 -2.64 -13.75 -15.28
N CYS A 283 -1.91 -13.04 -14.42
CA CYS A 283 -0.58 -13.44 -13.93
C CYS A 283 -0.62 -14.28 -12.64
N LEU A 284 -1.81 -14.59 -12.11
CA LEU A 284 -1.95 -15.31 -10.86
C LEU A 284 -1.23 -16.68 -10.94
N PRO A 285 -0.37 -17.02 -9.96
CA PRO A 285 0.21 -18.36 -9.88
C PRO A 285 -0.85 -19.42 -9.61
N GLU A 286 -0.49 -20.70 -9.75
CA GLU A 286 -1.34 -21.78 -9.27
C GLU A 286 -1.65 -21.59 -7.77
N GLY A 287 -2.92 -21.74 -7.40
CA GLY A 287 -3.34 -21.48 -6.03
C GLY A 287 -4.83 -21.21 -5.86
N PRO A 288 -5.29 -21.03 -4.62
CA PRO A 288 -6.72 -20.86 -4.32
C PRO A 288 -7.37 -19.69 -5.07
N THR A 289 -6.69 -18.54 -5.17
CA THR A 289 -7.21 -17.36 -5.88
C THR A 289 -7.42 -17.63 -7.37
N ARG A 290 -6.45 -18.25 -8.04
CA ARG A 290 -6.58 -18.63 -9.46
C ARG A 290 -7.72 -19.64 -9.67
N ARG A 291 -7.81 -20.64 -8.79
CA ARG A 291 -8.90 -21.63 -8.85
C ARG A 291 -10.28 -20.98 -8.68
N ARG A 292 -10.42 -19.98 -7.81
CA ARG A 292 -11.67 -19.19 -7.66
C ARG A 292 -11.97 -18.38 -8.92
N LEU A 293 -10.97 -17.68 -9.46
CA LEU A 293 -11.12 -16.90 -10.71
C LEU A 293 -11.61 -17.77 -11.87
N LEU A 294 -11.08 -18.99 -11.99
CA LEU A 294 -11.36 -19.88 -13.12
C LEU A 294 -12.50 -20.87 -12.87
N ARG A 295 -13.08 -20.88 -11.66
CA ARG A 295 -14.10 -21.85 -11.23
C ARG A 295 -15.28 -21.94 -12.19
N ALA A 296 -15.78 -20.80 -12.66
CA ALA A 296 -16.91 -20.70 -13.57
C ALA A 296 -16.67 -19.62 -14.62
N ARG A 297 -17.39 -19.71 -15.75
CA ARG A 297 -17.32 -18.70 -16.82
C ARG A 297 -17.78 -17.32 -16.35
N ALA A 298 -18.95 -17.27 -15.72
CA ALA A 298 -19.50 -16.03 -15.19
C ALA A 298 -18.56 -15.35 -14.19
N THR A 299 -17.92 -16.12 -13.29
CA THR A 299 -16.93 -15.57 -12.33
C THR A 299 -15.74 -14.93 -13.03
N TYR A 300 -15.22 -15.58 -14.07
CA TYR A 300 -14.11 -15.05 -14.85
C TYR A 300 -14.51 -13.75 -15.56
N GLU A 301 -15.64 -13.73 -16.28
CA GLU A 301 -16.10 -12.54 -17.00
C GLU A 301 -16.42 -11.38 -16.04
N ALA A 302 -17.01 -11.68 -14.87
CA ALA A 302 -17.30 -10.69 -13.83
C ALA A 302 -16.04 -10.06 -13.23
N ALA A 303 -14.97 -10.85 -13.03
CA ALA A 303 -13.72 -10.35 -12.47
C ALA A 303 -13.06 -9.25 -13.33
N PHE A 304 -13.29 -9.28 -14.65
CA PHE A 304 -12.76 -8.28 -15.58
C PHE A 304 -13.75 -7.13 -15.86
N THR A 305 -15.05 -7.35 -15.61
CA THR A 305 -16.12 -6.37 -15.90
C THR A 305 -16.53 -5.57 -14.67
N HIS A 306 -16.93 -6.26 -13.60
CA HIS A 306 -17.54 -5.65 -12.41
C HIS A 306 -16.50 -5.36 -11.32
N LYS A 307 -15.49 -6.23 -11.19
CA LYS A 307 -14.38 -6.09 -10.23
C LYS A 307 -14.84 -5.97 -8.77
N GLU A 308 -15.98 -6.56 -8.47
CA GLU A 308 -16.53 -6.71 -7.12
C GLU A 308 -15.88 -7.94 -6.49
N VAL A 309 -15.25 -7.76 -5.32
CA VAL A 309 -14.40 -8.76 -4.69
C VAL A 309 -14.58 -8.78 -3.18
N VAL A 310 -14.19 -9.91 -2.58
CA VAL A 310 -13.58 -9.90 -1.25
C VAL A 310 -12.10 -10.11 -1.47
N ARG A 311 -11.25 -9.19 -1.00
CA ARG A 311 -9.80 -9.26 -1.18
C ARG A 311 -9.09 -8.92 0.12
N GLY A 312 -8.47 -9.91 0.77
CA GLY A 312 -7.83 -9.77 2.08
C GLY A 312 -6.85 -10.89 2.38
N ALA A 313 -6.05 -10.75 3.44
CA ALA A 313 -5.17 -11.83 3.89
C ALA A 313 -5.98 -12.95 4.55
N THR A 314 -5.48 -14.19 4.53
CA THR A 314 -6.15 -15.34 5.19
C THR A 314 -5.58 -15.68 6.56
N SER A 315 -4.63 -14.87 7.01
CA SER A 315 -3.93 -14.94 8.30
C SER A 315 -3.35 -13.54 8.55
N LEU A 316 -2.89 -13.25 9.77
CA LEU A 316 -2.12 -12.03 10.00
C LEU A 316 -0.78 -12.18 9.26
N ALA A 317 -0.64 -11.55 8.09
CA ALA A 317 0.56 -11.68 7.27
C ALA A 317 1.50 -10.49 7.49
N VAL A 318 2.67 -10.73 8.08
CA VAL A 318 3.73 -9.74 8.20
C VAL A 318 4.62 -9.86 6.97
N SER A 319 4.70 -8.78 6.20
CA SER A 319 5.35 -8.74 4.90
C SER A 319 6.53 -7.78 4.89
N ASP A 320 7.61 -8.21 4.25
CA ASP A 320 8.75 -7.36 3.87
C ASP A 320 8.68 -6.89 2.41
N GLN A 321 7.55 -7.13 1.73
CA GLN A 321 7.33 -6.75 0.34
C GLN A 321 6.61 -5.40 0.23
N PRO A 322 6.82 -4.64 -0.86
CA PRO A 322 6.32 -3.27 -0.99
C PRO A 322 4.82 -3.19 -1.34
N PHE A 323 4.10 -4.31 -1.39
CA PHE A 323 2.69 -4.31 -1.73
C PHE A 323 1.88 -3.64 -0.62
N LEU A 324 1.18 -2.58 -0.98
CA LEU A 324 0.32 -1.84 -0.06
C LEU A 324 -0.91 -1.32 -0.80
N MET A 325 -2.06 -1.44 -0.15
CA MET A 325 -3.28 -0.75 -0.52
C MET A 325 -3.73 0.08 0.67
N ALA A 326 -4.16 1.31 0.42
CA ALA A 326 -4.52 2.24 1.49
C ALA A 326 -6.03 2.56 1.71
N PRO A 327 -7.01 1.66 1.42
CA PRO A 327 -8.42 1.94 1.72
C PRO A 327 -8.69 1.98 3.24
N ALA A 328 -7.96 1.15 3.99
CA ALA A 328 -7.88 1.19 5.45
C ALA A 328 -6.46 0.81 5.88
N LEU A 329 -5.68 1.81 6.27
CA LEU A 329 -4.25 1.72 6.54
C LEU A 329 -3.93 2.44 7.83
N ALA A 330 -3.56 1.69 8.87
CA ALA A 330 -2.97 2.28 10.05
C ALA A 330 -1.47 2.49 9.87
N LEU A 331 -0.96 3.62 10.34
CA LEU A 331 0.45 4.01 10.26
C LEU A 331 0.99 4.31 11.66
N ASP A 332 2.24 3.91 11.92
CA ASP A 332 3.01 4.37 13.08
C ASP A 332 3.86 5.58 12.68
N LEU A 333 3.32 6.78 12.90
CA LEU A 333 3.98 8.05 12.61
C LEU A 333 4.90 8.51 13.75
N GLY A 334 5.13 7.65 14.75
CA GLY A 334 6.29 7.75 15.63
C GLY A 334 7.59 7.40 14.91
N CYS A 335 7.51 6.66 13.80
CA CYS A 335 8.62 6.35 12.90
C CYS A 335 8.74 7.39 11.78
N LEU A 336 9.95 7.58 11.25
CA LEU A 336 10.18 8.41 10.05
C LEU A 336 9.80 7.63 8.79
N LEU A 337 8.51 7.60 8.47
CA LEU A 337 7.97 7.01 7.24
C LEU A 337 8.20 7.94 6.03
N PRO A 338 8.35 7.42 4.79
CA PRO A 338 8.42 8.26 3.61
C PRO A 338 7.10 9.01 3.34
N PRO A 339 7.13 10.13 2.61
CA PRO A 339 5.93 10.77 2.11
C PRO A 339 5.33 9.98 0.95
N PHE A 340 4.01 10.10 0.78
CA PHE A 340 3.31 9.69 -0.43
C PHE A 340 3.66 10.64 -1.59
N PRO A 341 3.78 10.15 -2.84
CA PRO A 341 3.92 11.03 -3.98
C PRO A 341 2.64 11.84 -4.19
N THR A 342 2.76 13.15 -4.28
CA THR A 342 1.64 14.09 -4.16
C THR A 342 0.55 13.92 -5.22
N THR A 343 0.94 13.63 -6.47
CA THR A 343 0.09 13.84 -7.66
C THR A 343 -0.02 12.66 -8.63
N VAL A 344 0.27 11.44 -8.20
CA VAL A 344 0.18 10.22 -9.04
C VAL A 344 -0.94 9.29 -8.60
N ARG A 345 -1.42 8.44 -9.53
CA ARG A 345 -2.26 7.28 -9.14
C ARG A 345 -1.38 6.26 -8.43
N ASN A 346 -1.98 5.29 -7.72
CA ASN A 346 -1.23 4.21 -7.06
C ASN A 346 -0.14 4.75 -6.11
N GLN A 347 -0.43 5.89 -5.48
CA GLN A 347 0.46 6.58 -4.54
C GLN A 347 0.79 5.72 -3.32
N ASP A 348 -0.13 4.84 -2.93
CA ASP A 348 0.03 3.81 -1.91
C ASP A 348 1.04 2.74 -2.32
N GLY A 349 1.00 2.31 -3.59
CA GLY A 349 2.02 1.43 -4.15
C GLY A 349 3.40 2.08 -4.17
N VAL A 350 3.52 3.33 -4.62
CA VAL A 350 4.81 4.06 -4.60
C VAL A 350 5.31 4.25 -3.16
N PHE A 351 4.44 4.59 -2.22
CA PHE A 351 4.76 4.67 -0.80
C PHE A 351 5.27 3.34 -0.26
N GLY A 352 4.63 2.21 -0.59
CA GLY A 352 5.10 0.88 -0.17
C GLY A 352 6.51 0.56 -0.67
N TYR A 353 6.83 0.95 -1.91
CA TYR A 353 8.20 0.84 -2.43
C TYR A 353 9.18 1.77 -1.71
N ALA A 354 8.82 3.03 -1.48
CA ALA A 354 9.66 3.97 -0.73
C ALA A 354 9.90 3.47 0.70
N LEU A 355 8.86 2.93 1.35
CA LEU A 355 8.92 2.41 2.71
C LEU A 355 9.96 1.29 2.82
N ARG A 356 9.93 0.34 1.88
CA ARG A 356 10.91 -0.75 1.83
C ARG A 356 12.35 -0.29 1.56
N ARG A 357 12.55 0.89 0.99
CA ARG A 357 13.88 1.48 0.77
C ARG A 357 14.39 2.33 1.92
N VAL A 358 13.49 2.79 2.79
CA VAL A 358 13.79 3.66 3.93
C VAL A 358 13.88 2.85 5.21
N MET A 359 12.91 1.96 5.43
CA MET A 359 12.75 1.19 6.66
C MET A 359 13.18 -0.24 6.43
N ASP A 360 14.42 -0.52 6.82
CA ASP A 360 14.99 -1.84 6.60
C ASP A 360 14.35 -2.89 7.52
N ASP A 361 14.09 -2.52 8.77
CA ASP A 361 13.47 -3.32 9.82
C ASP A 361 11.98 -2.98 10.05
N GLY A 362 11.40 -2.16 9.18
CA GLY A 362 9.97 -1.85 9.17
C GLY A 362 9.19 -2.83 8.29
N TYR A 363 8.07 -3.33 8.81
CA TYR A 363 7.21 -4.31 8.13
C TYR A 363 5.78 -3.81 7.99
N VAL A 364 5.08 -4.36 6.99
CA VAL A 364 3.64 -4.16 6.79
C VAL A 364 2.92 -5.39 7.29
N ALA A 365 1.97 -5.23 8.22
CA ALA A 365 1.06 -6.28 8.62
C ALA A 365 -0.24 -6.19 7.81
N HIS A 366 -0.68 -7.31 7.23
CA HIS A 366 -1.95 -7.43 6.53
C HIS A 366 -2.91 -8.24 7.41
N LEU A 367 -3.97 -7.58 7.88
CA LEU A 367 -4.97 -8.20 8.72
C LEU A 367 -5.81 -9.21 7.93
N PRO A 368 -6.25 -10.32 8.56
CA PRO A 368 -7.21 -11.24 7.96
C PRO A 368 -8.65 -10.70 7.98
N TRP A 369 -8.80 -9.41 7.71
CA TRP A 369 -10.02 -8.64 7.82
C TRP A 369 -10.19 -7.76 6.60
N VAL A 370 -11.44 -7.47 6.25
CA VAL A 370 -11.81 -6.58 5.15
C VAL A 370 -12.72 -5.47 5.65
N VAL A 371 -12.58 -4.28 5.05
CA VAL A 371 -13.53 -3.16 5.18
C VAL A 371 -14.41 -3.06 3.95
N ALA A 372 -15.63 -2.57 4.10
CA ALA A 372 -16.47 -2.29 2.94
C ALA A 372 -15.90 -1.09 2.15
N HIS A 373 -15.72 -1.26 0.85
CA HIS A 373 -15.27 -0.23 -0.08
C HIS A 373 -16.34 -0.04 -1.16
N LEU A 374 -17.03 1.09 -1.08
CA LEU A 374 -18.31 1.38 -1.72
C LEU A 374 -18.25 2.69 -2.50
N PRO A 375 -17.34 2.82 -3.49
CA PRO A 375 -17.30 4.02 -4.30
C PRO A 375 -18.62 4.23 -5.05
N PRO A 376 -18.96 5.50 -5.35
CA PRO A 376 -20.00 5.80 -6.33
C PRO A 376 -19.65 5.13 -7.67
N SER A 377 -20.64 4.94 -8.54
CA SER A 377 -20.51 4.17 -9.77
C SER A 377 -19.24 4.54 -10.56
N ARG A 378 -18.34 3.57 -10.73
CA ARG A 378 -17.08 3.73 -11.47
C ARG A 378 -17.24 3.18 -12.87
N ARG A 379 -16.87 3.97 -13.88
CA ARG A 379 -16.57 3.44 -15.21
C ARG A 379 -15.08 3.20 -15.31
N TYR A 380 -14.72 1.95 -15.54
CA TYR A 380 -13.33 1.58 -15.77
C TYR A 380 -13.02 1.79 -17.25
N PRO A 381 -12.01 2.61 -17.62
CA PRO A 381 -11.57 2.68 -18.99
C PRO A 381 -11.03 1.30 -19.43
N PRO A 382 -11.06 0.99 -20.74
CA PRO A 382 -10.44 -0.21 -21.27
C PRO A 382 -8.99 -0.33 -20.79
N CYS A 383 -8.63 -1.51 -20.31
CA CYS A 383 -7.25 -1.80 -19.91
C CYS A 383 -6.37 -1.99 -21.14
N GLY A 384 -5.15 -1.46 -21.09
CA GLY A 384 -4.12 -1.66 -22.11
C GLY A 384 -2.74 -1.79 -21.47
N PRO A 385 -1.73 -2.25 -22.22
CA PRO A 385 -0.33 -2.19 -21.78
C PRO A 385 0.06 -0.73 -21.52
N GLY A 386 -0.02 -0.29 -20.27
CA GLY A 386 0.28 1.08 -19.88
C GLY A 386 1.67 1.21 -19.26
N TYR A 387 2.32 2.34 -19.52
CA TYR A 387 3.43 2.84 -18.71
C TYR A 387 2.99 4.16 -18.10
N SER A 388 2.91 4.22 -16.78
CA SER A 388 2.35 5.34 -16.03
C SER A 388 3.39 6.03 -15.16
N LEU A 389 3.09 7.25 -14.68
CA LEU A 389 3.98 8.02 -13.82
C LEU A 389 4.33 7.28 -12.52
N ASP A 390 3.38 6.55 -11.95
CA ASP A 390 3.63 5.73 -10.77
C ASP A 390 4.52 4.52 -11.06
N ALA A 391 4.35 3.86 -12.22
CA ALA A 391 5.26 2.80 -12.64
C ALA A 391 6.69 3.32 -12.84
N MET A 392 6.84 4.51 -13.44
CA MET A 392 8.13 5.19 -13.57
C MET A 392 8.77 5.47 -12.20
N LEU A 393 8.01 6.02 -11.23
CA LEU A 393 8.53 6.29 -9.88
C LEU A 393 8.96 5.02 -9.16
N ILE A 394 8.16 3.95 -9.25
CA ILE A 394 8.55 2.64 -8.73
C ILE A 394 9.85 2.16 -9.38
N GLY A 395 10.06 2.44 -10.68
CA GLY A 395 11.27 2.03 -11.41
C GLY A 395 12.50 2.77 -10.93
N ALA A 396 12.37 4.09 -10.75
CA ALA A 396 13.43 4.93 -10.20
C ALA A 396 13.79 4.53 -8.76
N LEU A 397 12.78 4.37 -7.89
CA LEU A 397 12.98 3.89 -6.52
C LEU A 397 13.62 2.50 -6.52
N ALA A 398 13.21 1.61 -7.44
CA ALA A 398 13.73 0.25 -7.50
C ALA A 398 15.23 0.19 -7.83
N THR A 399 15.75 1.16 -8.61
CA THR A 399 17.15 1.21 -9.00
C THR A 399 18.05 1.99 -8.04
N ALA A 400 17.47 2.74 -7.10
CA ALA A 400 18.24 3.50 -6.14
C ALA A 400 18.93 2.58 -5.13
N THR A 401 20.18 2.89 -4.78
CA THR A 401 20.91 2.26 -3.67
C THR A 401 20.96 3.26 -2.53
N SER A 402 20.57 2.83 -1.33
CA SER A 402 20.55 3.68 -0.15
C SER A 402 21.05 2.88 1.06
N VAL A 403 21.85 3.54 1.90
CA VAL A 403 22.43 3.00 3.12
C VAL A 403 22.35 4.06 4.22
N GLY A 404 22.48 3.64 5.47
CA GLY A 404 22.40 4.54 6.63
C GLY A 404 21.04 4.49 7.35
N SER A 405 20.79 5.52 8.13
CA SER A 405 19.54 5.77 8.86
C SER A 405 18.36 6.05 7.91
N PRO A 406 17.10 5.95 8.38
CA PRO A 406 15.94 6.31 7.57
C PRO A 406 16.01 7.72 6.96
N ALA A 407 16.55 8.71 7.69
CA ALA A 407 16.71 10.08 7.21
C ALA A 407 17.74 10.16 6.06
N GLU A 408 18.92 9.56 6.23
CA GLU A 408 19.96 9.52 5.20
C GLU A 408 19.46 8.79 3.94
N ARG A 409 18.71 7.70 4.11
CA ARG A 409 18.12 6.97 2.98
C ARG A 409 17.10 7.81 2.23
N LEU A 410 16.24 8.56 2.93
CA LEU A 410 15.31 9.51 2.30
C LEU A 410 16.05 10.58 1.50
N GLU A 411 17.13 11.13 2.05
CA GLU A 411 17.97 12.10 1.36
C GLU A 411 18.63 11.53 0.10
N ILE A 412 19.20 10.32 0.18
CA ILE A 412 19.83 9.63 -0.96
C ILE A 412 18.79 9.30 -2.04
N LEU A 413 17.62 8.79 -1.66
CA LEU A 413 16.53 8.51 -2.59
C LEU A 413 16.05 9.79 -3.27
N GLY A 414 15.87 10.87 -2.49
CA GLY A 414 15.48 12.17 -3.01
C GLY A 414 16.48 12.73 -4.01
N ALA A 415 17.78 12.70 -3.66
CA ALA A 415 18.87 13.10 -4.55
C ALA A 415 18.88 12.29 -5.85
N HIS A 416 18.70 10.97 -5.77
CA HIS A 416 18.62 10.11 -6.95
C HIS A 416 17.49 10.55 -7.91
N LEU A 417 16.29 10.85 -7.40
CA LEU A 417 15.18 11.30 -8.24
C LEU A 417 15.43 12.69 -8.84
N CYS A 418 16.01 13.61 -8.07
CA CYS A 418 16.43 14.92 -8.57
C CYS A 418 17.47 14.81 -9.68
N ASP A 419 18.46 13.93 -9.54
CA ASP A 419 19.48 13.67 -10.56
C ASP A 419 18.87 13.14 -11.85
N LEU A 420 17.93 12.18 -11.75
CA LEU A 420 17.18 11.68 -12.91
C LEU A 420 16.42 12.80 -13.61
N ALA A 421 15.78 13.70 -12.84
CA ALA A 421 15.07 14.84 -13.39
C ALA A 421 16.01 15.85 -14.10
N ALA A 422 17.23 16.01 -13.58
CA ALA A 422 18.25 16.91 -14.13
C ALA A 422 18.96 16.36 -15.39
N TRP A 423 18.75 15.10 -15.74
CA TRP A 423 19.35 14.52 -16.95
C TRP A 423 18.89 15.22 -18.23
N SER A 424 19.80 15.25 -19.22
CA SER A 424 19.47 15.70 -20.58
C SER A 424 18.32 14.88 -21.16
N ASP A 425 17.53 15.50 -22.03
CA ASP A 425 16.36 14.86 -22.65
C ASP A 425 16.68 13.50 -23.28
N ARG A 426 17.83 13.41 -23.98
CA ARG A 426 18.32 12.17 -24.58
C ARG A 426 18.53 11.07 -23.52
N ARG A 427 19.18 11.41 -22.41
CA ARG A 427 19.51 10.46 -21.34
C ARG A 427 18.26 10.03 -20.57
N LEU A 428 17.37 10.97 -20.24
CA LEU A 428 16.11 10.68 -19.56
C LEU A 428 15.19 9.80 -20.41
N ARG A 429 15.04 10.11 -21.71
CA ARG A 429 14.28 9.25 -22.65
C ARG A 429 14.85 7.84 -22.73
N ALA A 430 16.17 7.69 -22.83
CA ALA A 430 16.82 6.38 -22.88
C ALA A 430 16.57 5.57 -21.60
N TRP A 431 16.58 6.22 -20.44
CA TRP A 431 16.27 5.54 -19.18
C TRP A 431 14.80 5.15 -19.08
N LEU A 432 13.87 6.04 -19.43
CA LEU A 432 12.43 5.76 -19.45
C LEU A 432 12.11 4.58 -20.38
N GLU A 433 12.74 4.53 -21.54
CA GLU A 433 12.58 3.45 -22.49
C GLU A 433 13.11 2.13 -21.94
N ARG A 434 14.29 2.11 -21.31
CA ARG A 434 14.82 0.91 -20.64
C ARG A 434 13.93 0.45 -19.49
N ASP A 435 13.40 1.38 -18.69
CA ASP A 435 12.51 1.02 -17.59
C ASP A 435 11.21 0.38 -18.10
N ARG A 436 10.60 1.00 -19.11
CA ARG A 436 9.44 0.49 -19.82
C ARG A 436 9.70 -0.91 -20.39
N GLN A 437 10.81 -1.09 -21.11
CA GLN A 437 11.22 -2.39 -21.67
C GLN A 437 11.39 -3.46 -20.60
N ARG A 438 12.10 -3.16 -19.50
CA ARG A 438 12.28 -4.12 -18.39
C ARG A 438 10.95 -4.54 -17.78
N ARG A 439 10.04 -3.59 -17.55
CA ARG A 439 8.73 -3.86 -16.94
C ARG A 439 7.84 -4.72 -17.83
N ILE A 440 7.75 -4.35 -19.10
CA ILE A 440 6.92 -5.08 -20.05
C ILE A 440 7.52 -6.46 -20.32
N GLY A 441 8.84 -6.54 -20.52
CA GLY A 441 9.55 -7.82 -20.68
C GLY A 441 9.34 -8.74 -19.47
N HIS A 442 9.44 -8.21 -18.25
CA HIS A 442 9.13 -8.97 -17.04
C HIS A 442 7.69 -9.51 -17.05
N ARG A 443 6.72 -8.68 -17.45
CA ARG A 443 5.31 -9.08 -17.51
C ARG A 443 5.05 -10.12 -18.60
N VAL A 444 5.60 -9.94 -19.80
CA VAL A 444 5.50 -10.91 -20.91
C VAL A 444 6.06 -12.25 -20.47
N ARG A 445 7.28 -12.27 -19.92
CA ARG A 445 7.90 -13.48 -19.39
C ARG A 445 7.01 -14.17 -18.35
N LEU A 446 6.46 -13.41 -17.40
CA LEU A 446 5.56 -13.97 -16.39
C LEU A 446 4.30 -14.59 -17.01
N LEU A 447 3.72 -13.94 -18.01
CA LEU A 447 2.55 -14.48 -18.72
C LEU A 447 2.87 -15.75 -19.52
N GLU A 448 4.04 -15.79 -20.18
CA GLU A 448 4.55 -16.98 -20.88
C GLU A 448 4.80 -18.14 -19.92
N GLU A 449 5.45 -17.87 -18.78
CA GLU A 449 5.67 -18.85 -17.70
C GLU A 449 4.34 -19.43 -17.23
N ARG A 450 3.30 -18.59 -17.04
CA ARG A 450 1.96 -19.06 -16.65
C ARG A 450 1.31 -19.91 -17.75
N LEU A 451 1.40 -19.52 -19.02
CA LEU A 451 0.88 -20.32 -20.14
C LEU A 451 1.50 -21.72 -20.15
N ALA A 452 2.82 -21.78 -20.00
CA ALA A 452 3.57 -23.05 -19.95
C ALA A 452 3.18 -23.89 -18.72
N GLU A 453 3.20 -23.29 -17.53
CA GLU A 453 2.84 -23.95 -16.26
C GLU A 453 1.45 -24.59 -16.32
N HIS A 454 0.49 -23.88 -16.90
CA HIS A 454 -0.90 -24.33 -16.95
C HIS A 454 -1.29 -25.04 -18.26
N GLN A 455 -0.32 -25.32 -19.13
CA GLN A 455 -0.53 -25.99 -20.43
C GLN A 455 -1.67 -25.33 -21.22
N GLU A 456 -1.73 -24.00 -21.19
CA GLU A 456 -2.73 -23.18 -21.86
C GLU A 456 -4.19 -23.49 -21.49
N ARG A 457 -4.44 -23.94 -20.25
CA ARG A 457 -5.79 -24.26 -19.76
C ARG A 457 -6.26 -23.30 -18.65
N PRO A 458 -7.54 -22.87 -18.69
CA PRO A 458 -8.54 -23.11 -19.75
C PRO A 458 -8.30 -22.24 -20.99
N ARG A 459 -8.77 -22.69 -22.17
CA ARG A 459 -8.53 -22.03 -23.47
C ARG A 459 -8.86 -20.53 -23.49
N ARG A 460 -9.96 -20.12 -22.84
CA ARG A 460 -10.35 -18.69 -22.76
C ARG A 460 -9.31 -17.83 -22.05
N TRP A 461 -8.80 -18.32 -20.91
CA TRP A 461 -7.80 -17.61 -20.14
C TRP A 461 -6.49 -17.56 -20.92
N ALA A 462 -6.11 -18.67 -21.56
CA ALA A 462 -4.93 -18.70 -22.42
C ALA A 462 -5.04 -17.74 -23.62
N ALA A 463 -6.24 -17.62 -24.22
CA ALA A 463 -6.48 -16.64 -25.28
C ALA A 463 -6.33 -15.20 -24.77
N ASP A 464 -6.82 -14.89 -23.57
CA ASP A 464 -6.68 -13.55 -22.99
C ASP A 464 -5.22 -13.25 -22.61
N VAL A 465 -4.50 -14.24 -22.10
CA VAL A 465 -3.07 -14.13 -21.83
C VAL A 465 -2.29 -13.88 -23.13
N ARG A 466 -2.58 -14.61 -24.21
CA ARG A 466 -1.95 -14.38 -25.53
C ARG A 466 -2.23 -12.98 -26.05
N ARG A 467 -3.49 -12.53 -26.02
CA ARG A 467 -3.84 -11.15 -26.43
C ARG A 467 -3.09 -10.12 -25.59
N GLN A 468 -2.89 -10.38 -24.30
CA GLN A 468 -2.12 -9.48 -23.43
C GLN A 468 -0.61 -9.50 -23.75
N ILE A 469 -0.05 -10.64 -24.12
CA ILE A 469 1.34 -10.75 -24.60
C ILE A 469 1.49 -9.99 -25.91
N GLU A 470 0.63 -10.25 -26.90
CA GLU A 470 0.63 -9.58 -28.21
C GLU A 470 0.52 -8.06 -28.04
N ALA A 471 -0.47 -7.57 -27.30
CA ALA A 471 -0.63 -6.15 -27.03
C ALA A 471 0.61 -5.56 -26.32
N SER A 472 1.23 -6.31 -25.40
CA SER A 472 2.45 -5.86 -24.71
C SER A 472 3.65 -5.74 -25.66
N LEU A 473 3.80 -6.67 -26.59
CA LEU A 473 4.86 -6.67 -27.59
C LEU A 473 4.64 -5.57 -28.64
N GLU A 474 3.41 -5.40 -29.12
CA GLU A 474 3.02 -4.28 -30.00
C GLU A 474 3.34 -2.94 -29.34
N PHE A 475 2.98 -2.77 -28.08
CA PHE A 475 3.30 -1.56 -27.32
C PHE A 475 4.81 -1.31 -27.21
N LEU A 476 5.64 -2.35 -27.22
CA LEU A 476 7.11 -2.19 -27.25
C LEU A 476 7.59 -1.67 -28.61
N VAL A 477 6.99 -2.13 -29.71
CA VAL A 477 7.39 -1.83 -31.09
C VAL A 477 6.87 -0.47 -31.58
N ASP A 478 5.72 -0.01 -31.09
CA ASP A 478 5.05 1.27 -31.43
C ASP A 478 5.84 2.56 -31.12
N GLY A 479 7.13 2.46 -30.85
CA GLY A 479 8.02 3.57 -30.54
C GLY A 479 7.99 4.00 -29.07
N PRO A 480 8.82 4.99 -28.70
CA PRO A 480 8.99 5.40 -27.31
C PRO A 480 7.69 6.02 -26.78
N ARG A 481 7.00 5.33 -25.87
CA ARG A 481 5.84 5.85 -25.16
C ARG A 481 6.24 6.31 -23.76
N LEU A 482 6.12 7.63 -23.54
CA LEU A 482 6.41 8.25 -22.25
C LEU A 482 5.22 8.05 -21.29
N PRO A 483 5.48 8.00 -19.97
CA PRO A 483 4.44 7.79 -18.97
C PRO A 483 3.64 9.07 -18.74
N ALA A 484 2.78 9.46 -19.69
CA ALA A 484 1.80 10.52 -19.50
C ALA A 484 0.66 10.41 -20.54
N THR A 485 -0.53 10.86 -20.14
CA THR A 485 -1.65 11.06 -21.06
C THR A 485 -1.53 12.46 -21.66
N GLY A 486 -0.81 12.59 -22.77
CA GLY A 486 -0.68 13.86 -23.46
C GLY A 486 0.31 13.82 -24.63
N PRO A 487 0.45 14.95 -25.35
CA PRO A 487 1.44 15.11 -26.41
C PRO A 487 2.86 14.73 -25.93
N ALA A 488 3.65 14.10 -26.81
CA ALA A 488 4.95 13.52 -26.46
C ALA A 488 5.98 14.57 -25.95
N ASP A 489 5.86 15.82 -26.41
CA ASP A 489 6.62 16.99 -25.96
C ASP A 489 6.30 17.36 -24.50
N ARG A 490 5.04 17.23 -24.07
CA ARG A 490 4.62 17.48 -22.68
C ARG A 490 4.91 16.31 -21.75
N ALA A 491 4.86 15.09 -22.26
CA ALA A 491 5.04 13.88 -21.46
C ALA A 491 6.43 13.83 -20.77
N LEU A 492 7.50 14.21 -21.47
CA LEU A 492 8.85 14.21 -20.88
C LEU A 492 8.97 15.26 -19.77
N ALA A 493 8.41 16.46 -20.00
CA ALA A 493 8.38 17.51 -19.00
C ALA A 493 7.58 17.09 -17.76
N MET A 494 6.47 16.37 -17.94
CA MET A 494 5.69 15.81 -16.82
C MET A 494 6.49 14.79 -16.03
N CYS A 495 7.18 13.85 -16.71
CA CYS A 495 8.07 12.88 -16.05
C CYS A 495 9.12 13.59 -15.19
N ARG A 496 9.80 14.58 -15.78
CA ARG A 496 10.83 15.38 -15.11
C ARG A 496 10.26 16.10 -13.89
N ARG A 497 9.09 16.73 -14.00
CA ARG A 497 8.43 17.43 -12.88
C ARG A 497 8.08 16.47 -11.75
N VAL A 498 7.48 15.32 -12.05
CA VAL A 498 7.11 14.34 -11.02
C VAL A 498 8.35 13.77 -10.31
N LEU A 499 9.42 13.48 -11.04
CA LEU A 499 10.70 13.07 -10.45
C LEU A 499 11.31 14.17 -9.57
N ALA A 500 11.35 15.41 -10.06
CA ALA A 500 11.90 16.54 -9.32
C ALA A 500 11.10 16.85 -8.06
N ASP A 501 9.78 17.00 -8.18
CA ASP A 501 8.89 17.37 -7.07
C ASP A 501 8.93 16.27 -5.98
N TYR A 502 8.83 14.98 -6.34
CA TYR A 502 8.91 13.90 -5.33
C TYR A 502 10.32 13.74 -4.76
N GLY A 503 11.38 13.92 -5.56
CA GLY A 503 12.76 13.89 -5.10
C GLY A 503 13.07 14.99 -4.08
N LEU A 504 12.60 16.21 -4.34
CA LEU A 504 12.71 17.33 -3.40
C LEU A 504 11.98 17.04 -2.10
N VAL A 505 10.74 16.56 -2.18
CA VAL A 505 9.93 16.21 -1.00
C VAL A 505 10.63 15.14 -0.17
N LEU A 506 11.12 14.05 -0.77
CA LEU A 506 11.87 12.99 -0.06
C LEU A 506 13.08 13.55 0.68
N ARG A 507 13.88 14.39 0.02
CA ARG A 507 15.12 14.95 0.58
C ARG A 507 14.86 15.85 1.79
N TRP A 508 13.78 16.62 1.77
CA TRP A 508 13.44 17.53 2.86
C TRP A 508 12.50 16.93 3.90
N TRP A 509 11.93 15.76 3.64
CA TRP A 509 10.94 15.11 4.50
C TRP A 509 11.40 14.94 5.96
N PRO A 510 12.64 14.48 6.26
CA PRO A 510 13.10 14.38 7.64
C PRO A 510 13.02 15.71 8.39
N ARG A 511 13.37 16.82 7.72
CA ARG A 511 13.31 18.16 8.29
C ARG A 511 11.86 18.65 8.45
N ILE A 512 10.99 18.38 7.48
CA ILE A 512 9.55 18.70 7.57
C ILE A 512 8.92 17.98 8.78
N VAL A 513 9.20 16.69 8.94
CA VAL A 513 8.70 15.87 10.05
C VAL A 513 9.18 16.42 11.40
N ALA A 514 10.49 16.67 11.54
CA ALA A 514 11.05 17.22 12.77
C ALA A 514 10.51 18.63 13.10
N ALA A 515 10.34 19.46 12.09
CA ALA A 515 9.76 20.80 12.20
C ALA A 515 8.29 20.77 12.62
N THR A 516 7.52 19.80 12.12
CA THR A 516 6.11 19.62 12.44
C THR A 516 5.90 19.39 13.94
N ALA A 517 6.73 18.56 14.57
CA ALA A 517 6.68 18.32 16.01
C ALA A 517 6.90 19.62 16.82
N ARG A 518 7.93 20.41 16.47
CA ARG A 518 8.22 21.69 17.11
C ARG A 518 7.13 22.73 16.91
N LEU A 519 6.52 22.78 15.73
CA LEU A 519 5.39 23.68 15.47
C LEU A 519 4.17 23.32 16.30
N ALA A 520 3.88 22.02 16.49
CA ALA A 520 2.79 21.58 17.36
C ALA A 520 2.99 22.04 18.81
N GLU A 521 4.22 21.93 19.35
CA GLU A 521 4.58 22.43 20.69
C GLU A 521 4.37 23.95 20.84
N ARG A 522 4.52 24.71 19.75
CA ARG A 522 4.28 26.16 19.71
C ARG A 522 2.84 26.56 19.37
N GLY A 523 1.91 25.60 19.29
CA GLY A 523 0.49 25.88 19.00
C GLY A 523 0.16 26.06 17.51
N HIS A 524 1.08 25.72 16.60
CA HIS A 524 0.89 25.79 15.15
C HIS A 524 0.57 24.42 14.53
N ALA A 525 -0.20 23.58 15.24
CA ALA A 525 -0.62 22.29 14.72
C ALA A 525 -1.41 22.43 13.40
N MET A 526 -1.20 21.49 12.47
CA MET A 526 -1.89 21.49 11.17
C MET A 526 -3.39 21.29 11.33
N ALA A 527 -3.80 20.34 12.16
CA ALA A 527 -5.21 20.01 12.36
C ALA A 527 -5.86 20.91 13.41
N ARG A 528 -6.98 21.53 13.04
CA ARG A 528 -7.73 22.48 13.88
C ARG A 528 -9.13 21.96 14.17
N GLU A 529 -9.81 22.58 15.12
CA GLU A 529 -11.24 22.37 15.29
C GLU A 529 -11.98 22.94 14.06
N PRO A 530 -13.06 22.27 13.59
CA PRO A 530 -13.70 22.54 12.30
C PRO A 530 -14.28 23.96 12.16
#